data_AF-A0A751QU93-F1
#
_entry.id   AF-A0A751QU93-F1
#
_cell.length_a   1.000
_cell.length_b   1.000
_cell.length_c   1.000
_cell.angle_alpha   90.00
_cell.angle_beta   90.00
_cell.angle_gamma   90.00
#
_symmetry.space_group_name_H-M   'P 1'
#
loop_
_entity.id
_entity.type
_entity.pdbx_description
1 polymer ?
#
loop_
_entity_poly.entity_id
_entity_poly.type
_entity_poly.pdbx_seq_one_letter_code
_entity_poly.pdbx_strand_id
1 'polypeptide(L)' 'MSELSQLSPQPLWDIFAKICSIPHPSYHEEQLAEHIVSWAKEKGLY' A
#
# COMPACT_ATOMS: atom_id res chain seq x y z
N MET A 1 -1.55 1.80 14.45
CA MET A 1 -0.57 1.36 13.42
C MET A 1 0.49 0.39 13.97
N SER A 2 0.58 0.14 15.28
CA SER A 2 1.64 -0.70 15.90
C SER A 2 1.39 -2.21 15.96
N GLU A 3 0.22 -2.69 15.52
CA GLU A 3 -0.10 -4.14 15.61
C GLU A 3 0.22 -4.91 14.32
N LEU A 4 0.13 -4.26 13.15
CA LEU A 4 0.40 -4.92 11.88
C LEU A 4 1.88 -5.28 11.71
N SER A 5 2.79 -4.55 12.37
CA SER A 5 4.23 -4.79 12.30
C SER A 5 4.68 -6.04 13.07
N GLN A 6 3.78 -6.75 13.75
CA GLN A 6 4.07 -8.01 14.43
C GLN A 6 3.63 -9.23 13.61
N LEU A 7 2.92 -9.01 12.50
CA LEU A 7 2.34 -10.07 11.69
C LEU A 7 3.35 -10.51 10.61
N SER A 8 3.46 -11.82 10.44
CA SER A 8 4.33 -12.44 9.43
C SER A 8 3.49 -12.87 8.21
N PRO A 9 4.01 -12.70 6.97
CA PRO A 9 5.32 -12.16 6.61
C PRO A 9 5.34 -10.62 6.62
N GLN A 10 6.39 -10.05 7.21
CA GLN A 10 6.54 -8.59 7.39
C GLN A 10 6.35 -7.76 6.11
N PRO A 11 6.91 -8.15 4.95
CA PRO A 11 6.78 -7.33 3.74
C PRO A 11 5.34 -7.15 3.25
N LEU A 12 4.49 -8.15 3.47
CA LEU A 12 3.06 -8.07 3.10
C LEU A 12 2.34 -7.07 4.01
N TRP A 13 2.60 -7.14 5.30
CA TRP A 13 1.94 -6.29 6.29
C TRP A 13 2.42 -4.84 6.24
N ASP A 14 3.67 -4.60 5.85
CA ASP A 14 4.18 -3.25 5.58
C ASP A 14 3.46 -2.62 4.39
N ILE A 15 3.24 -3.39 3.30
CA ILE A 15 2.47 -2.94 2.14
C ILE A 15 1.01 -2.69 2.53
N PHE A 16 0.41 -3.60 3.28
CA PHE A 16 -0.98 -3.46 3.73
C PHE A 16 -1.17 -2.23 4.63
N ALA A 17 -0.28 -2.00 5.59
CA ALA A 17 -0.31 -0.82 6.45
C ALA A 17 -0.20 0.47 5.63
N LYS A 18 0.64 0.47 4.58
CA LYS A 18 0.76 1.60 3.65
C LYS A 18 -0.55 1.83 2.88
N ILE A 19 -1.20 0.79 2.39
CA ILE A 19 -2.50 0.88 1.71
C ILE A 19 -3.57 1.44 2.66
N CYS A 20 -3.65 0.94 3.90
CA CYS A 20 -4.58 1.45 4.93
C CYS A 20 -4.36 2.92 5.30
N SER A 21 -3.14 3.45 5.10
CA SER A 21 -2.85 4.86 5.35
C SER A 21 -3.42 5.81 4.27
N ILE A 22 -3.78 5.28 3.10
CA ILE A 22 -4.37 6.04 1.99
C ILE A 22 -5.88 5.83 2.05
N PRO A 23 -6.73 6.87 2.17
CA PRO A 23 -8.18 6.70 2.09
C PRO A 23 -8.59 6.12 0.73
N HIS A 24 -9.17 4.93 0.71
CA HIS A 24 -9.62 4.25 -0.51
C HIS A 24 -11.08 3.74 -0.41
N PRO A 25 -12.06 4.62 -0.13
CA PRO A 25 -13.46 4.22 -0.22
C PRO A 25 -13.85 3.95 -1.69
N SER A 26 -14.94 3.21 -1.91
CA SER A 26 -15.44 2.93 -3.26
C SER A 26 -15.65 4.22 -4.06
N TYR A 27 -15.22 4.23 -5.33
CA TYR A 27 -15.23 5.38 -6.25
C TYR A 27 -14.17 6.47 -5.98
N HIS A 28 -13.27 6.26 -5.01
CA HIS A 28 -12.17 7.16 -4.69
C HIS A 28 -10.82 6.43 -4.63
N GLU A 29 -10.65 5.41 -5.46
CA GLU A 29 -9.42 4.61 -5.55
C GLU A 29 -8.25 5.29 -6.27
N GLU A 30 -8.45 6.47 -6.88
CA GLU A 30 -7.45 7.15 -7.72
C GLU A 30 -6.11 7.35 -7.00
N GLN A 31 -6.13 7.86 -5.76
CA GLN A 31 -4.92 8.08 -4.96
C GLN A 31 -4.16 6.77 -4.67
N LEU A 32 -4.89 5.68 -4.43
CA LEU A 32 -4.30 4.37 -4.19
C LEU A 32 -3.70 3.80 -5.48
N ALA A 33 -4.40 3.95 -6.60
CA ALA A 33 -3.94 3.52 -7.92
C ALA A 33 -2.64 4.25 -8.32
N GLU A 34 -2.61 5.58 -8.19
CA GLU A 34 -1.41 6.39 -8.44
C GLU A 34 -0.24 5.96 -7.54
N HIS A 35 -0.50 5.72 -6.25
CA HIS A 35 0.51 5.25 -5.33
C HIS A 35 1.13 3.90 -5.76
N ILE A 36 0.29 2.93 -6.14
CA ILE A 36 0.75 1.60 -6.58
C ILE A 36 1.54 1.70 -7.89
N VAL A 37 1.08 2.52 -8.84
CA VAL A 37 1.78 2.72 -10.12
C VAL A 37 3.12 3.42 -9.90
N SER A 38 3.21 4.44 -9.04
CA SER A 38 4.47 5.09 -8.68
C SER A 38 5.44 4.10 -8.04
N TRP A 39 4.94 3.31 -7.08
CA TRP A 39 5.73 2.28 -6.41
C TRP A 39 6.26 1.22 -7.38
N ALA A 40 5.46 0.83 -8.38
CA ALA A 40 5.87 -0.11 -9.42
C ALA A 40 6.96 0.51 -10.33
N LYS A 41 6.80 1.76 -10.76
CA LYS A 41 7.80 2.50 -11.55
C LYS A 41 9.13 2.64 -10.82
N GLU A 42 9.11 2.99 -9.53
CA GLU A 42 10.29 3.09 -8.68
C GLU A 42 11.06 1.76 -8.57
N LYS A 43 10.35 0.64 -8.69
CA LYS A 43 10.93 -0.71 -8.68
C LYS A 43 11.30 -1.23 -10.07
N GLY A 44 11.04 -0.47 -11.14
CA GLY A 44 11.25 -0.91 -12.52
C GLY A 44 10.31 -2.03 -12.96
N LEU A 45 9.12 -2.12 -12.36
CA LEU A 45 8.08 -3.12 -12.66
C LEU A 45 7.05 -2.62 -13.69
N TYR A 46 7.16 -1.35 -14.11
CA TYR A 46 6.29 -0.67 -15.06
C TYR A 46 7.10 0.24 -15.97
#